data_AF-A0A3G8JPY6-F1
#
_entry.id   AF-A0A3G8JPY6-F1
#
_cell.length_a   1.000
_cell.length_b   1.000
_cell.length_c   1.000
_cell.angle_alpha   90.00
_cell.angle_beta   90.00
_cell.angle_gamma   90.00
#
_symmetry.space_group_name_H-M   'P 1'
#
loop_
_entity.id
_entity.type
_entity.pdbx_description
1 polymer ?
#
loop_
_entity_poly.entity_id
_entity_poly.type
_entity_poly.pdbx_seq_one_letter_code
_entity_poly.pdbx_strand_id
1 'polypeptide(L)'
;MTWTGAGSSSAQPQIPKFTTIGEDFGTFGDHASCRGAANLKMFAPRGKRGVVRVSLTSHGFTGDGSSWTTNPRCRVLLVINQTSGNSFMKQTPILAAFGRQAGQNVTRDIVTGSGLALVSVIPYTVGLPRVAQGNGTGAYVLVP
;
A
#
# COMPACT_ATOMS: atom_id res chain seq x y z
N MET A 1 30.93 8.50 -33.81
CA MET A 1 30.77 9.12 -32.48
C MET A 1 29.30 8.95 -32.09
N THR A 2 28.97 7.88 -31.38
CA THR A 2 27.59 7.46 -31.09
C THR A 2 27.31 7.73 -29.62
N TRP A 3 26.39 8.67 -29.35
CA TRP A 3 25.95 9.01 -28.00
C TRP A 3 24.88 8.02 -27.55
N THR A 4 25.20 7.14 -26.60
CA THR A 4 24.22 6.33 -25.87
C THR A 4 23.58 7.20 -24.80
N GLY A 5 22.29 7.49 -24.96
CA GLY A 5 21.50 8.27 -23.99
C GLY A 5 21.44 7.55 -22.65
N ALA A 6 21.95 8.19 -21.60
CA ALA A 6 21.78 7.75 -20.23
C ALA A 6 20.31 7.95 -19.83
N GLY A 7 19.55 6.85 -19.74
CA GLY A 7 18.26 6.85 -19.08
C GLY A 7 18.44 7.20 -17.60
N SER A 8 18.04 8.41 -17.22
CA SER A 8 18.05 8.87 -15.83
C SER A 8 17.06 8.05 -14.99
N SER A 9 17.49 6.90 -14.48
CA SER A 9 16.82 6.23 -13.37
C SER A 9 17.03 7.09 -12.11
N SER A 10 16.16 8.07 -11.93
CA SER A 10 16.14 8.88 -10.73
C SER A 10 15.43 8.07 -9.65
N ALA A 11 16.19 7.29 -8.88
CA ALA A 11 15.69 6.73 -7.63
C ALA A 11 15.11 7.88 -6.77
N GLN A 12 13.84 7.77 -6.38
CA GLN A 12 13.29 8.72 -5.41
C GLN A 12 13.99 8.52 -4.07
N PRO A 13 14.27 9.60 -3.31
CA PRO A 13 14.88 9.48 -1.99
C PRO A 13 14.07 8.48 -1.16
N GLN A 14 14.71 7.39 -0.78
CA GLN A 14 14.13 6.48 0.19
C GLN A 14 14.16 7.21 1.53
N ILE A 15 12.98 7.46 2.08
CA ILE A 15 12.83 8.05 3.40
C ILE A 15 13.44 7.08 4.42
N PRO A 16 14.19 7.54 5.44
CA PRO A 16 14.60 6.69 6.56
C PRO A 16 13.40 5.92 7.12
N LYS A 17 13.47 4.58 7.12
CA LYS A 17 12.37 3.70 7.52
C LYS A 17 12.68 3.09 8.87
N PHE A 18 11.81 3.32 9.86
CA PHE A 18 11.70 2.44 11.02
C PHE A 18 10.58 1.44 10.75
N THR A 19 10.90 0.38 10.00
CA THR A 19 9.98 -0.74 9.78
C THR A 19 10.04 -1.65 11.01
N THR A 20 8.90 -1.84 11.69
CA THR A 20 8.76 -2.85 12.74
C THR A 20 8.34 -4.22 12.16
N ILE A 21 7.83 -4.25 10.92
CA ILE A 21 7.33 -5.43 10.21
C ILE A 21 7.49 -5.24 8.69
N GLY A 22 7.78 -6.32 7.95
CA GLY A 22 8.19 -6.29 6.54
C GLY A 22 7.27 -5.54 5.56
N GLU A 23 7.79 -5.24 4.36
CA GLU A 23 7.06 -4.51 3.30
C GLU A 23 6.01 -5.37 2.59
N ASP A 24 6.00 -6.67 2.80
CA ASP A 24 5.00 -7.58 2.25
C ASP A 24 3.96 -7.92 3.30
N PHE A 25 2.69 -7.87 2.90
CA PHE A 25 1.60 -8.33 3.74
C PHE A 25 0.72 -9.32 2.98
N GLY A 26 0.29 -10.37 3.67
CA GLY A 26 -0.74 -11.29 3.21
C GLY A 26 -2.11 -10.80 3.67
N THR A 27 -3.13 -10.90 2.84
CA THR A 27 -4.50 -10.51 3.23
C THR A 27 -5.56 -11.35 2.54
N PHE A 28 -6.78 -11.25 3.05
CA PHE A 28 -7.98 -11.89 2.53
C PHE A 28 -8.93 -10.82 2.01
N GLY A 29 -9.60 -11.11 0.91
CA GLY A 29 -10.65 -10.26 0.38
C GLY A 29 -12.04 -10.81 0.61
N ASP A 30 -13.00 -10.18 -0.05
CA ASP A 30 -14.43 -10.34 0.23
C ASP A 30 -15.19 -11.23 -0.75
N HIS A 31 -14.49 -11.89 -1.67
CA HIS A 31 -15.10 -12.69 -2.72
C HIS A 31 -14.41 -14.04 -2.86
N ALA A 32 -15.19 -15.13 -2.92
CA ALA A 32 -14.68 -16.47 -3.21
C ALA A 32 -13.48 -16.89 -2.33
N SER A 33 -13.50 -16.54 -1.04
CA SER A 33 -12.40 -16.80 -0.10
C SER A 33 -11.03 -16.34 -0.62
N CYS A 34 -11.03 -15.26 -1.41
CA CYS A 34 -9.84 -14.82 -2.11
C CYS A 34 -8.77 -14.34 -1.15
N ARG A 35 -7.52 -14.62 -1.51
CA ARG A 35 -6.34 -14.42 -0.66
C ARG A 35 -5.11 -14.22 -1.53
N GLY A 36 -4.15 -13.48 -1.00
CA GLY A 36 -2.91 -13.19 -1.70
C GLY A 36 -2.00 -12.31 -0.86
N ALA A 37 -0.96 -11.82 -1.48
CA ALA A 37 -0.01 -10.91 -0.86
C ALA A 37 0.21 -9.69 -1.74
N ALA A 38 0.61 -8.58 -1.11
CA ALA A 38 1.03 -7.39 -1.79
C ALA A 38 2.22 -6.75 -1.09
N ASN A 39 3.08 -6.14 -1.89
CA ASN A 39 4.19 -5.32 -1.43
C ASN A 39 3.72 -3.87 -1.24
N LEU A 40 4.04 -3.31 -0.09
CA LEU A 40 3.75 -1.94 0.31
C LEU A 40 5.04 -1.12 0.26
N LYS A 41 5.03 -0.06 -0.55
CA LYS A 41 6.10 0.95 -0.56
C LYS A 41 5.55 2.31 -0.17
N MET A 42 6.33 3.02 0.63
CA MET A 42 6.09 4.42 0.95
C MET A 42 7.27 5.27 0.55
N PHE A 43 7.01 6.43 -0.05
CA PHE A 43 8.04 7.37 -0.45
C PHE A 43 7.51 8.80 -0.56
N ALA A 44 8.39 9.79 -0.46
CA ALA A 44 8.05 11.20 -0.64
C ALA A 44 8.04 11.50 -2.15
N PRO A 45 6.91 11.93 -2.73
CA PRO A 45 6.85 12.30 -4.14
C PRO A 45 7.72 13.55 -4.39
N ARG A 46 8.54 13.52 -5.45
CA ARG A 46 9.31 14.71 -5.85
C ARG A 46 8.37 15.88 -6.13
N GLY A 47 8.75 17.06 -5.63
CA GLY A 47 7.98 18.29 -5.81
C GLY A 47 6.69 18.39 -4.98
N LYS A 48 6.40 17.42 -4.11
CA LYS A 48 5.21 17.43 -3.24
C LYS A 48 5.62 17.40 -1.77
N ARG A 49 5.77 18.59 -1.18
CA ARG A 49 6.08 18.75 0.25
C ARG A 49 4.92 18.27 1.12
N GLY A 50 5.23 17.59 2.23
CA GLY A 50 4.22 17.17 3.19
C GLY A 50 3.28 16.08 2.67
N VAL A 51 3.72 15.30 1.68
CA VAL A 51 2.96 14.22 1.07
C VAL A 51 3.75 12.92 1.14
N VAL A 52 3.04 11.84 1.48
CA VAL A 52 3.54 10.47 1.39
C VAL A 52 2.78 9.76 0.29
N ARG A 53 3.52 9.17 -0.66
CA ARG A 53 2.94 8.25 -1.64
C ARG A 53 3.02 6.85 -1.11
N VAL A 54 1.85 6.22 -0.99
CA VAL A 54 1.68 4.80 -0.67
C VAL A 54 1.43 4.06 -1.98
N SER A 55 2.21 3.02 -2.25
CA SER A 55 2.09 2.15 -3.42
C SER A 55 1.94 0.70 -2.97
N LEU A 56 0.96 0.01 -3.53
CA LEU A 56 0.60 -1.36 -3.23
C LEU A 56 0.73 -2.18 -4.49
N THR A 57 1.65 -3.14 -4.52
CA THR A 57 1.91 -3.98 -5.70
C THR A 57 1.52 -5.42 -5.39
N SER A 58 0.57 -5.97 -6.14
CA SER A 58 0.11 -7.35 -5.99
C SER A 58 1.20 -8.36 -6.33
N HIS A 59 1.33 -9.41 -5.52
CA HIS A 59 2.08 -10.63 -5.86
C HIS A 59 1.21 -11.66 -6.61
N GLY A 60 -0.05 -11.33 -6.88
CA GLY A 60 -1.06 -12.22 -7.41
C GLY A 60 -1.99 -12.74 -6.31
N PHE A 61 -3.29 -12.77 -6.61
CA PHE A 61 -4.32 -13.28 -5.71
C PHE A 61 -4.92 -14.56 -6.29
N THR A 62 -5.41 -15.42 -5.40
CA THR A 62 -6.19 -16.60 -5.74
C THR A 62 -7.49 -16.61 -4.96
N GLY A 63 -8.40 -17.51 -5.30
CA GLY A 63 -9.70 -17.71 -4.68
C GLY A 63 -10.28 -19.05 -5.11
N ASP A 64 -11.38 -19.45 -4.49
CA ASP A 64 -11.89 -20.80 -4.57
C ASP A 64 -13.13 -20.87 -5.49
N GLY A 65 -13.30 -22.01 -6.19
CA GLY A 65 -14.50 -22.32 -6.96
C GLY A 65 -14.66 -21.64 -8.33
N SER A 66 -15.80 -21.90 -8.96
CA SER A 66 -16.14 -21.38 -10.29
C SER A 66 -16.36 -19.86 -10.29
N SER A 67 -16.82 -19.30 -9.18
CA SER A 67 -17.01 -17.84 -9.03
C SER A 67 -15.71 -17.08 -9.18
N TRP A 68 -14.62 -17.54 -8.54
CA TRP A 68 -13.28 -16.96 -8.74
C TRP A 68 -12.79 -17.14 -10.18
N THR A 69 -13.14 -18.26 -10.81
CA THR A 69 -12.73 -18.53 -12.19
C THR A 69 -13.35 -17.56 -13.18
N THR A 70 -14.63 -17.26 -13.00
CA THR A 70 -15.37 -16.30 -13.83
C THR A 70 -14.98 -14.85 -13.51
N ASN A 71 -14.71 -14.52 -12.25
CA ASN A 71 -14.35 -13.17 -11.82
C ASN A 71 -13.20 -13.18 -10.80
N PRO A 72 -11.94 -13.24 -11.27
CA PRO A 72 -10.77 -13.26 -10.40
C PRO A 72 -10.42 -11.84 -9.91
N ARG A 73 -11.33 -11.22 -9.16
CA ARG A 73 -11.12 -9.90 -8.52
C ARG A 73 -11.36 -9.99 -7.02
N CYS A 74 -10.27 -9.88 -6.28
CA CYS A 74 -10.24 -9.86 -4.83
C CYS A 74 -10.19 -8.40 -4.35
N ARG A 75 -11.24 -7.92 -3.69
CA ARG A 75 -11.21 -6.60 -3.07
C ARG A 75 -10.64 -6.70 -1.67
N VAL A 76 -9.72 -5.80 -1.36
CA VAL A 76 -9.04 -5.72 -0.07
C VAL A 76 -9.12 -4.28 0.44
N LEU A 77 -9.38 -4.10 1.73
CA LEU A 77 -9.41 -2.79 2.36
C LEU A 77 -8.14 -2.59 3.17
N LEU A 78 -7.42 -1.51 2.90
CA LEU A 78 -6.25 -1.10 3.67
C LEU A 78 -6.58 0.20 4.37
N VAL A 79 -6.38 0.25 5.68
CA VAL A 79 -6.56 1.48 6.45
C VAL A 79 -5.18 2.01 6.80
N ILE A 80 -4.92 3.22 6.31
CA ILE A 80 -3.72 3.97 6.66
C ILE A 80 -4.02 4.79 7.88
N ASN A 81 -3.31 4.55 8.98
CA ASN A 81 -3.35 5.40 10.16
C ASN A 81 -2.19 6.39 10.08
N GLN A 82 -2.46 7.67 10.27
CA GLN A 82 -1.43 8.69 10.31
C GLN A 82 -1.52 9.54 11.57
N THR A 83 -0.36 9.81 12.15
CA THR A 83 -0.14 10.83 13.16
C THR A 83 1.00 11.73 12.69
N SER A 84 0.74 13.02 12.57
CA SER A 84 1.70 14.02 12.09
C SER A 84 1.39 15.38 12.71
N GLY A 85 2.18 16.40 12.39
CA GLY A 85 1.87 17.78 12.76
C GLY A 85 0.52 18.30 12.24
N ASN A 86 -0.07 17.67 11.21
CA ASN A 86 -1.34 18.07 10.61
C ASN A 86 -2.55 17.26 11.14
N SER A 87 -2.33 16.08 11.71
CA SER A 87 -3.44 15.23 12.16
C SER A 87 -3.02 14.19 13.18
N PHE A 88 -3.89 13.91 14.15
CA PHE A 88 -3.71 12.83 15.12
C PHE A 88 -4.60 11.63 14.77
N MET A 89 -4.02 10.44 14.64
CA MET A 89 -4.73 9.17 14.36
C MET A 89 -5.72 9.21 13.19
N LYS A 90 -5.45 10.01 12.15
CA LYS A 90 -6.35 10.09 11.00
C LYS A 90 -6.30 8.79 10.21
N GLN A 91 -7.48 8.22 9.94
CA GLN A 91 -7.64 7.00 9.17
C GLN A 91 -8.00 7.30 7.72
N THR A 92 -7.25 6.75 6.78
CA THR A 92 -7.52 6.87 5.35
C THR A 92 -7.73 5.48 4.77
N PRO A 93 -8.98 5.08 4.46
CA PRO A 93 -9.26 3.81 3.82
C PRO A 93 -8.86 3.82 2.34
N ILE A 94 -8.22 2.75 1.89
CA ILE A 94 -7.85 2.49 0.51
C ILE A 94 -8.47 1.14 0.13
N LEU A 95 -9.49 1.19 -0.72
CA LEU A 95 -10.03 -0.02 -1.34
C LEU A 95 -9.19 -0.35 -2.58
N ALA A 96 -8.56 -1.51 -2.58
CA ALA A 96 -7.82 -2.05 -3.72
C ALA A 96 -8.53 -3.30 -4.26
N ALA A 97 -8.34 -3.59 -5.54
CA ALA A 97 -8.85 -4.79 -6.17
C ALA A 97 -7.74 -5.44 -6.99
N PHE A 98 -7.42 -6.69 -6.67
CA PHE A 98 -6.34 -7.45 -7.30
C PHE A 98 -6.85 -8.77 -7.86
N GLY A 99 -6.27 -9.22 -8.96
CA GLY A 99 -6.54 -10.52 -9.57
C GLY A 99 -5.33 -11.42 -9.57
N ARG A 100 -5.36 -12.43 -10.45
CA ARG A 100 -4.33 -13.48 -10.54
C ARG A 100 -2.94 -12.96 -10.90
N GLN A 101 -2.87 -11.85 -11.62
CA GLN A 101 -1.62 -11.33 -12.13
C GLN A 101 -0.85 -10.55 -11.06
N ALA A 102 0.42 -10.89 -10.91
CA ALA A 102 1.37 -10.09 -10.15
C ALA A 102 1.65 -8.76 -10.86
N GLY A 103 2.13 -7.76 -10.09
CA GLY A 103 2.51 -6.44 -10.59
C GLY A 103 1.37 -5.43 -10.68
N GLN A 104 0.11 -5.83 -10.45
CA GLN A 104 -1.00 -4.89 -10.37
C GLN A 104 -0.77 -3.89 -9.23
N ASN A 105 -0.84 -2.58 -9.53
CA ASN A 105 -0.46 -1.53 -8.59
C ASN A 105 -1.65 -0.61 -8.24
N VAL A 106 -1.79 -0.27 -6.96
CA VAL A 106 -2.65 0.80 -6.46
C VAL A 106 -1.80 1.82 -5.72
N THR A 107 -1.86 3.08 -6.14
CA THR A 107 -1.11 4.18 -5.53
C THR A 107 -2.05 5.24 -4.96
N ARG A 108 -1.72 5.77 -3.78
CA ARG A 108 -2.43 6.88 -3.14
C ARG A 108 -1.46 7.86 -2.50
N ASP A 109 -1.71 9.14 -2.71
CA ASP A 109 -1.01 10.23 -2.04
C ASP A 109 -1.76 10.56 -0.74
N ILE A 110 -1.01 10.71 0.35
CA ILE A 110 -1.53 11.02 1.69
C ILE A 110 -0.88 12.31 2.14
N VAL A 111 -1.70 13.32 2.44
CA VAL A 111 -1.23 14.60 2.95
C VAL A 111 -0.98 14.47 4.45
N THR A 112 0.30 14.33 4.80
CA THR A 112 0.77 14.27 6.20
C THR A 112 1.12 15.65 6.74
N GLY A 113 1.37 16.63 5.88
CA GLY A 113 1.98 17.91 6.28
C GLY A 113 3.50 17.78 6.44
N SER A 114 4.17 18.93 6.60
CA SER A 114 5.62 18.99 6.80
C SER A 114 6.02 18.47 8.18
N GLY A 115 7.22 17.88 8.28
CA GLY A 115 7.77 17.40 9.54
C GLY A 115 7.52 15.91 9.79
N LEU A 116 7.74 15.46 11.02
CA LEU A 116 7.63 14.05 11.38
C LEU A 116 6.19 13.54 11.21
N ALA A 117 6.04 12.43 10.51
CA ALA A 117 4.79 11.69 10.42
C ALA A 117 5.04 10.21 10.73
N LEU A 118 4.19 9.66 11.58
CA LEU A 118 4.05 8.24 11.81
C LEU A 118 2.89 7.73 10.94
N VAL A 119 3.18 6.85 9.99
CA VAL A 119 2.19 6.25 9.10
C VAL A 119 2.21 4.75 9.29
N SER A 120 1.07 4.13 9.57
CA SER A 120 0.93 2.67 9.61
C SER A 120 -0.16 2.16 8.67
N VAL A 121 -0.01 0.93 8.18
CA VAL A 121 -0.96 0.32 7.25
C VAL A 121 -1.42 -1.01 7.79
N ILE A 122 -2.74 -1.13 7.99
CA ILE A 122 -3.35 -2.36 8.46
C ILE A 122 -4.38 -2.80 7.41
N PRO A 123 -4.32 -4.06 6.94
CA PRO A 123 -5.39 -4.63 6.14
C PRO A 123 -6.62 -5.00 6.99
N TYR A 124 -7.82 -4.77 6.47
CA TYR A 124 -9.11 -5.00 7.13
C TYR A 124 -10.11 -5.71 6.21
N THR A 125 -11.16 -6.30 6.79
CA THR A 125 -12.33 -6.76 6.04
C THR A 125 -12.93 -5.63 5.20
N VAL A 126 -13.40 -5.96 3.99
CA VAL A 126 -14.22 -5.04 3.21
C VAL A 126 -15.62 -5.01 3.82
N GLY A 127 -16.06 -3.83 4.28
CA GLY A 127 -17.37 -3.63 4.90
C GLY A 127 -17.30 -3.40 6.41
N LEU A 128 -18.44 -3.56 7.10
CA LEU A 128 -18.56 -3.41 8.54
C LEU A 128 -19.11 -4.72 9.16
N PRO A 129 -18.63 -5.14 10.35
CA PRO A 129 -17.54 -4.52 11.11
C PRO A 129 -16.17 -4.71 10.45
N ARG A 130 -15.29 -3.71 10.60
CA ARG A 130 -13.89 -3.79 10.14
C ARG A 130 -13.10 -4.63 11.13
N VAL A 131 -12.69 -5.81 10.71
CA VAL A 131 -11.80 -6.70 11.47
C VAL A 131 -10.44 -6.68 10.77
N ALA A 132 -9.35 -6.56 11.54
CA ALA A 132 -8.01 -6.63 10.96
C ALA A 132 -7.83 -8.00 10.28
N GLN A 133 -7.35 -7.99 9.04
CA GLN A 133 -7.31 -9.16 8.16
C GLN A 133 -5.95 -9.28 7.49
N GLY A 134 -5.16 -10.25 7.92
CA GLY A 134 -3.85 -10.49 7.31
C GLY A 134 -2.71 -10.44 8.30
N ASN A 135 -1.50 -10.58 7.77
CA ASN A 135 -0.27 -10.54 8.53
C ASN A 135 0.73 -9.61 7.84
N GLY A 136 1.51 -8.86 8.62
CA GLY A 136 2.35 -7.77 8.16
C GLY A 136 1.66 -6.42 8.32
N THR A 137 2.35 -5.49 8.98
CA THR A 137 1.88 -4.12 9.25
C THR A 137 3.08 -3.19 9.15
N GLY A 138 3.18 -2.38 8.11
CA GLY A 138 4.28 -1.41 8.03
C GLY A 138 3.96 -0.21 8.93
N ALA A 139 4.88 0.17 9.83
CA ALA A 139 4.92 1.51 10.41
C ALA A 139 6.11 2.26 9.82
N TYR A 140 5.94 3.55 9.54
CA TYR A 140 6.96 4.40 8.94
C TYR A 140 7.00 5.70 9.72
N VAL A 141 8.18 6.06 10.22
CA VAL A 141 8.46 7.42 10.66
C VAL A 141 9.13 8.13 9.49
N LEU A 142 8.55 9.23 9.04
CA LEU A 142 9.00 9.91 7.84
C LEU A 142 8.96 11.43 8.00
N VAL A 143 9.79 12.13 7.24
CA VAL A 143 9.76 13.60 7.10
C VAL A 143 9.58 13.91 5.62
N PRO A 144 8.35 14.24 5.16
CA PRO A 144 8.03 14.52 3.76
C PRO A 144 8.13 16.00 3.39
#